data_AF-A0A1E4HAP9-F1
#
_entry.id   AF-A0A1E4HAP9-F1
#
_cell.length_a   1.000
_cell.length_b   1.000
_cell.length_c   1.000
_cell.angle_alpha   90.00
_cell.angle_beta   90.00
_cell.angle_gamma   90.00
#
_symmetry.space_group_name_H-M   'P 1'
#
loop_
_entity.id
_entity.type
_entity.pdbx_description
1 polymer ?
#
loop_
_entity_poly.entity_id
_entity_poly.type
_entity_poly.pdbx_seq_one_letter_code
_entity_poly.pdbx_strand_id
1 'polypeptide(L)'
;MKIELHAGGRVQFLGPQQRWNAGPRDESKGVLETALYAGQQMMAITDDAGGFELHYLGFATVGFRTMDVAKRAAPEFARRVLDRMREMVAD
;
A
#
# COMPACT_ATOMS: atom_id res chain seq x y z
N MET A 1 -23.01 1.66 14.76
CA MET A 1 -22.65 3.02 14.29
C MET A 1 -22.70 3.05 12.76
N LYS A 2 -23.25 4.11 12.15
CA LYS A 2 -23.16 4.34 10.69
C LYS A 2 -21.85 5.06 10.38
N ILE A 3 -21.09 4.57 9.40
CA ILE A 3 -19.80 5.15 8.99
C ILE A 3 -19.98 5.81 7.62
N GLU A 4 -19.60 7.08 7.50
CA GLU A 4 -19.70 7.86 6.27
C GLU A 4 -18.41 8.66 6.01
N LEU A 5 -18.07 8.86 4.75
CA LEU A 5 -16.94 9.72 4.38
C LEU A 5 -17.32 11.20 4.55
N HIS A 6 -16.55 11.91 5.39
CA HIS A 6 -16.59 13.37 5.43
C HIS A 6 -15.88 13.98 4.21
N ALA A 7 -15.94 15.31 4.05
CA ALA A 7 -15.42 16.01 2.88
C ALA A 7 -13.94 15.69 2.55
N GLY A 8 -13.07 15.60 3.57
CA GLY A 8 -11.67 15.23 3.39
C GLY A 8 -11.49 13.78 2.95
N GLY A 9 -12.24 12.85 3.57
CA GLY A 9 -12.28 11.45 3.15
C GLY A 9 -12.74 11.28 1.70
N ARG A 10 -13.68 12.09 1.22
CA ARG A 10 -14.08 12.04 -0.20
C ARG A 10 -12.90 12.34 -1.12
N VAL A 11 -12.14 13.41 -0.85
CA VAL A 11 -10.95 13.76 -1.66
C VAL A 11 -9.92 12.64 -1.64
N GLN A 12 -9.64 12.08 -0.47
CA GLN A 12 -8.66 11.00 -0.32
C GLN A 12 -9.08 9.71 -1.04
N PHE A 13 -10.37 9.38 -1.06
CA PHE A 13 -10.89 8.17 -1.68
C PHE A 13 -11.31 8.35 -3.16
N LEU A 14 -11.26 9.58 -3.71
CA LEU A 14 -11.46 9.84 -5.15
C LEU A 14 -10.31 9.31 -6.01
N GLY A 15 -9.11 9.17 -5.43
CA GLY A 15 -7.95 8.64 -6.15
C GLY A 15 -8.17 7.20 -6.63
N PRO A 16 -7.60 6.79 -7.78
CA PRO A 16 -7.78 5.44 -8.29
C PRO A 16 -7.26 4.37 -7.32
N GLN A 17 -8.17 3.60 -6.74
CA GLN A 17 -7.82 2.55 -5.79
C GLN A 17 -7.17 1.37 -6.50
N GLN A 18 -6.13 0.82 -5.89
CA GLN A 18 -5.39 -0.37 -6.31
C GLN A 18 -4.86 -0.29 -7.76
N ARG A 19 -4.60 0.94 -8.23
CA ARG A 19 -3.91 1.19 -9.49
C ARG A 19 -2.49 1.64 -9.19
N TRP A 20 -1.54 0.81 -9.57
CA TRP A 20 -0.12 1.07 -9.40
C TRP A 20 0.36 2.12 -10.40
N ASN A 21 1.08 3.10 -9.89
CA ASN A 21 1.77 4.11 -10.67
C ASN A 21 3.26 3.99 -10.33
N ALA A 22 4.10 3.93 -11.37
CA ALA A 22 5.54 4.13 -11.17
C ALA A 22 5.77 5.58 -10.72
N GLY A 23 6.62 5.79 -9.71
CA GLY A 23 6.92 7.12 -9.21
C GLY A 23 7.39 8.07 -10.32
N PRO A 24 7.15 9.40 -10.21
CA PRO A 24 7.54 10.35 -11.23
C PRO A 24 9.05 10.59 -11.19
N ARG A 25 9.81 9.84 -11.99
CA ARG A 25 10.97 10.27 -12.78
C ARG A 25 11.57 9.08 -13.51
N ASP A 26 11.87 9.32 -14.79
CA ASP A 26 12.10 8.37 -15.89
C ASP A 26 13.36 7.49 -15.76
N GLU A 27 13.92 7.33 -14.56
CA GLU A 27 15.11 6.52 -14.27
C GLU A 27 14.87 5.51 -13.12
N SER A 28 13.81 5.69 -12.33
CA SER A 28 13.47 4.84 -11.17
C SER A 28 12.40 3.79 -11.48
N LYS A 29 12.13 3.49 -12.75
CA LYS A 29 11.20 2.41 -13.13
C LYS A 29 11.72 1.10 -12.53
N GLY A 30 11.00 0.58 -11.54
CA GLY A 30 11.36 -0.64 -10.81
C GLY A 30 12.00 -0.42 -9.45
N VAL A 31 12.21 0.82 -8.99
CA VAL A 31 12.70 1.10 -7.62
C VAL A 31 11.53 1.36 -6.67
N LEU A 32 10.52 2.12 -7.11
CA LEU A 32 9.36 2.48 -6.31
C LEU A 32 8.09 2.58 -7.18
N GLU A 33 7.07 1.81 -6.81
CA GLU A 33 5.70 1.95 -7.31
C GLU A 33 4.76 2.26 -6.15
N THR A 34 3.72 3.06 -6.41
CA THR A 34 2.72 3.41 -5.39
C THR A 34 1.30 3.18 -5.88
N ALA A 35 0.41 2.84 -4.96
CA ALA A 35 -1.03 2.69 -5.19
C ALA A 35 -1.81 3.15 -3.96
N LEU A 36 -3.12 3.37 -4.11
CA LEU A 36 -4.00 3.63 -2.97
C LEU A 36 -4.75 2.36 -2.55
N TYR A 37 -4.69 2.01 -1.28
CA TYR A 37 -5.50 0.97 -0.65
C TYR A 37 -6.29 1.60 0.50
N ALA A 38 -7.62 1.52 0.45
CA ALA A 38 -8.51 2.18 1.40
C ALA A 38 -8.17 3.68 1.60
N GLY A 39 -7.89 4.39 0.50
CA GLY A 39 -7.51 5.80 0.51
C GLY A 39 -6.08 6.09 1.02
N GLN A 40 -5.34 5.08 1.44
CA GLN A 40 -4.01 5.21 2.05
C GLN A 40 -2.93 4.73 1.08
N GLN A 41 -1.76 5.37 1.11
CA GLN A 41 -0.68 5.02 0.20
C GLN A 41 -0.06 3.67 0.56
N MET A 42 -0.05 2.77 -0.41
CA MET A 42 0.74 1.54 -0.46
C MET A 42 1.96 1.81 -1.33
N MET A 43 3.13 1.40 -0.88
CA MET A 43 4.38 1.48 -1.65
C MET A 43 4.93 0.08 -1.87
N ALA A 44 5.42 -0.18 -3.07
CA ALA A 44 6.26 -1.32 -3.37
C ALA A 44 7.64 -0.78 -3.74
N ILE A 45 8.66 -1.14 -2.96
CA ILE A 45 10.01 -0.58 -3.05
C ILE A 45 11.04 -1.71 -3.07
N THR A 46 12.19 -1.48 -3.71
CA THR A 46 13.34 -2.39 -3.64
C THR A 46 13.92 -2.46 -2.22
N ASP A 47 14.25 -3.65 -1.75
CA ASP A 47 14.98 -3.86 -0.51
C ASP A 47 16.52 -3.83 -0.72
N ASP A 48 17.28 -3.78 0.38
CA ASP A 48 18.75 -3.74 0.36
C ASP A 48 19.39 -5.03 -0.20
N ALA A 49 18.64 -6.13 -0.27
CA ALA A 49 19.08 -7.42 -0.77
C ALA A 49 18.74 -7.62 -2.27
N GLY A 50 18.20 -6.60 -2.94
CA GLY A 50 17.78 -6.66 -4.34
C GLY A 50 16.43 -7.37 -4.57
N GLY A 51 15.70 -7.67 -3.49
CA GLY A 51 14.29 -8.05 -3.52
C GLY A 51 13.38 -6.83 -3.45
N PHE A 52 12.11 -7.08 -3.13
CA PHE A 52 11.08 -6.06 -2.99
C PHE A 52 10.31 -6.26 -1.70
N GLU A 53 9.84 -5.15 -1.16
CA GLU A 53 8.98 -5.08 0.01
C GLU A 53 7.79 -4.15 -0.22
N LEU A 54 6.74 -4.37 0.58
CA LEU A 54 5.55 -3.53 0.60
C LEU A 54 5.49 -2.74 1.89
N HIS A 55 5.12 -1.46 1.80
CA HIS A 55 4.92 -0.56 2.94
C HIS A 55 3.50 -0.03 2.94
N TYR A 56 2.81 -0.11 4.08
CA TYR A 56 1.44 0.36 4.24
C TYR A 56 1.12 0.66 5.69
N LEU A 57 0.60 1.87 5.97
CA LEU A 57 0.16 2.29 7.31
C LEU A 57 1.19 2.06 8.44
N GLY A 58 2.47 2.20 8.13
CA GLY A 58 3.57 1.99 9.09
C GLY A 58 4.01 0.54 9.27
N PHE A 59 3.43 -0.41 8.53
CA PHE A 59 3.85 -1.81 8.49
C PHE A 59 4.58 -2.11 7.19
N ALA A 60 5.46 -3.12 7.23
CA ALA A 60 6.15 -3.62 6.06
C ALA A 60 6.10 -5.15 5.96
N THR A 61 6.18 -5.68 4.74
CA THR A 61 6.43 -7.11 4.47
C THR A 61 7.43 -7.27 3.33
N VAL A 62 8.33 -8.24 3.46
CA VAL A 62 9.51 -8.43 2.59
C VAL A 62 9.48 -9.78 1.87
N GLY A 63 10.49 -10.06 1.05
CA GLY A 63 10.74 -11.40 0.49
C GLY A 63 10.18 -11.62 -0.91
N PHE A 64 9.77 -10.56 -1.61
CA PHE A 64 9.29 -10.67 -2.98
C PHE A 64 10.46 -10.57 -3.96
N ARG A 65 10.56 -11.55 -4.88
CA ARG A 65 11.65 -11.58 -5.86
C ARG A 65 11.50 -10.55 -6.98
N THR A 66 10.26 -10.12 -7.26
CA THR A 66 9.96 -9.14 -8.31
C THR A 66 8.86 -8.20 -7.87
N MET A 67 8.85 -7.00 -8.47
CA MET A 67 7.81 -6.00 -8.27
C MET A 67 6.41 -6.57 -8.54
N ASP A 68 6.22 -7.35 -9.60
CA ASP A 68 4.91 -7.97 -9.90
C ASP A 68 4.43 -8.95 -8.83
N VAL A 69 5.35 -9.71 -8.22
CA VAL A 69 5.00 -10.61 -7.11
C VAL A 69 4.58 -9.79 -5.88
N ALA A 70 5.29 -8.71 -5.55
CA ALA A 70 4.92 -7.79 -4.48
C ALA A 70 3.53 -7.17 -4.73
N LYS A 71 3.28 -6.65 -5.93
CA LYS A 71 1.99 -6.04 -6.31
C LYS A 71 0.81 -7.02 -6.21
N ARG A 72 1.02 -8.29 -6.55
CA ARG A 72 -0.01 -9.35 -6.40
C ARG A 72 -0.32 -9.67 -4.94
N ALA A 73 0.67 -9.55 -4.04
CA ALA A 73 0.50 -9.79 -2.61
C ALA A 73 -0.13 -8.60 -1.86
N ALA A 74 -0.07 -7.39 -2.42
CA ALA A 74 -0.49 -6.16 -1.73
C ALA A 74 -1.95 -6.14 -1.22
N PRO A 75 -2.96 -6.67 -1.93
CA PRO A 75 -4.32 -6.73 -1.39
C PRO A 75 -4.46 -7.64 -0.16
N GLU A 76 -3.69 -8.72 -0.08
CA GLU A 76 -3.65 -9.56 1.12
C GLU A 76 -2.93 -8.85 2.26
N PHE A 77 -1.77 -8.27 1.98
CA PHE A 77 -1.00 -7.50 2.97
C PHE A 77 -1.83 -6.36 3.57
N ALA A 78 -2.51 -5.56 2.76
CA ALA A 78 -3.37 -4.46 3.23
C ALA A 78 -4.48 -4.95 4.18
N ARG A 79 -5.14 -6.08 3.86
CA ARG A 79 -6.18 -6.67 4.72
C ARG A 79 -5.60 -7.09 6.07
N ARG A 80 -4.47 -7.81 6.07
CA ARG A 80 -3.80 -8.24 7.31
C ARG A 80 -3.36 -7.06 8.17
N VAL A 81 -2.88 -5.97 7.57
CA VAL A 81 -2.52 -4.74 8.29
C VAL A 81 -3.75 -4.11 8.94
N LEU A 82 -4.87 -4.00 8.23
CA LEU A 82 -6.11 -3.44 8.79
C LEU A 82 -6.67 -4.31 9.93
N ASP A 83 -6.62 -5.64 9.79
CA ASP A 83 -6.98 -6.57 10.86
C ASP A 83 -6.06 -6.39 12.08
N ARG A 84 -4.74 -6.23 11.85
CA ARG A 84 -3.78 -5.97 12.92
C ARG A 84 -4.03 -4.64 13.64
N MET A 85 -4.35 -3.57 12.90
CA MET A 85 -4.71 -2.29 13.48
C MET A 85 -6.01 -2.38 14.29
N ARG A 86 -6.99 -3.17 13.81
CA ARG A 86 -8.23 -3.44 14.56
C ARG A 86 -7.93 -4.08 15.92
N GLU A 87 -7.01 -5.05 15.98
CA GLU A 87 -6.59 -5.68 17.25
C GLU A 87 -5.89 -4.71 18.22
N MET A 88 -5.33 -3.60 17.73
CA MET A 88 -4.65 -2.59 18.55
C MET A 88 -5.60 -1.55 19.15
N VAL A 89 -6.85 -1.48 18.68
CA VAL A 89 -7.87 -0.63 19.27
C VAL A 89 -8.52 -1.43 20.41
N ALA A 90 -8.35 -0.96 21.64
CA ALA A 90 -9.01 -1.54 22.80
C ALA A 90 -10.54 -1.39 22.71
N ASP A 91 -11.27 -2.34 23.32
CA ASP A 91 -12.73 -2.29 23.44
C ASP A 91 -13.23 -1.05 24.21
#